data_AF-A0A1I4K2S5-F1
#
_entry.id   AF-A0A1I4K2S5-F1
#
_cell.length_a   1.000
_cell.length_b   1.000
_cell.length_c   1.000
_cell.angle_alpha   90.00
_cell.angle_beta   90.00
_cell.angle_gamma   90.00
#
_symmetry.space_group_name_H-M   'P 1'
#
loop_
_entity.id
_entity.type
_entity.pdbx_description
1 polymer ?
#
loop_
_entity_poly.entity_id
_entity_poly.type
_entity_poly.pdbx_seq_one_letter_code
_entity_poly.pdbx_strand_id
1 'polypeptide(L)'
;MYARSYELPARGGRAPPRCFANFGLVALDVAPITIGGNVWLGGGAIVLPGVTIGENTVVGAGVVVTRDLPADVVAVGNPARAVRTLHGPGR
;
A
#
# COMPACT_ATOMS: atom_id res chain seq x y z
N MET A 1 15.52 -4.35 -13.12
CA MET A 1 14.71 -3.63 -14.13
C MET A 1 13.63 -2.85 -13.41
N TYR A 2 13.37 -1.64 -13.91
CA TYR A 2 12.72 -0.47 -13.29
C TYR A 2 11.37 -0.70 -12.61
N ALA A 3 11.19 -0.15 -11.41
CA ALA A 3 9.87 0.09 -10.83
C ALA A 3 9.07 0.98 -11.80
N ARG A 4 8.05 0.43 -12.45
CA ARG A 4 7.02 1.20 -13.15
C ARG A 4 5.79 1.20 -12.26
N SER A 5 5.17 2.37 -12.10
CA SER A 5 3.81 2.52 -11.57
C SER A 5 2.88 1.53 -12.26
N TYR A 6 2.48 0.47 -11.57
CA TYR A 6 1.47 -0.48 -12.06
C TYR A 6 0.17 -0.28 -11.29
N GLU A 7 -0.92 -0.31 -12.04
CA GLU A 7 -2.28 -0.16 -11.58
C GLU A 7 -2.90 -1.55 -11.54
N LEU A 8 -3.45 -1.91 -10.38
CA LEU A 8 -4.39 -3.01 -10.29
C LEU A 8 -5.66 -2.46 -9.66
N PRO A 9 -6.71 -2.31 -10.47
CA PRO A 9 -8.04 -2.58 -10.00
C PRO A 9 -8.62 -3.75 -10.78
N ALA A 10 -9.48 -4.50 -10.11
CA ALA A 10 -10.25 -5.59 -10.69
C ALA A 10 -11.04 -5.19 -11.97
N ARG A 11 -11.18 -3.89 -12.28
CA ARG A 11 -11.77 -3.34 -13.52
C ARG A 11 -11.19 -1.94 -13.85
N GLY A 12 -10.17 -1.87 -14.70
CA GLY A 12 -9.90 -0.73 -15.62
C GLY A 12 -9.67 0.70 -15.08
N GLY A 13 -9.55 0.90 -13.78
CA GLY A 13 -9.22 2.19 -13.14
C GLY A 13 -7.72 2.48 -13.05
N ARG A 14 -7.38 3.76 -13.19
CA ARG A 14 -6.03 4.28 -13.02
C ARG A 14 -5.61 4.23 -11.53
N ALA A 15 -4.39 3.80 -11.19
CA ALA A 15 -3.87 4.01 -9.85
C ALA A 15 -3.76 5.52 -9.61
N PRO A 16 -4.10 6.02 -8.41
CA PRO A 16 -4.04 7.45 -8.17
C PRO A 16 -2.60 7.95 -8.41
N PRO A 17 -2.44 9.19 -8.90
CA PRO A 17 -1.12 9.73 -9.20
C PRO A 17 -0.18 9.58 -8.00
N ARG A 18 1.08 9.19 -8.28
CA ARG A 18 2.20 9.09 -7.33
C ARG A 18 2.21 7.88 -6.38
N CYS A 19 1.47 6.82 -6.68
CA CYS A 19 1.69 5.53 -6.00
C CYS A 19 2.90 4.77 -6.56
N PHE A 20 3.64 4.11 -5.68
CA PHE A 20 4.78 3.26 -6.03
C PHE A 20 4.53 1.82 -5.58
N ALA A 21 4.45 0.90 -6.55
CA ALA A 21 4.48 -0.53 -6.32
C ALA A 21 5.86 -1.09 -6.68
N ASN A 22 6.56 -1.65 -5.70
CA ASN A 22 7.90 -2.22 -5.93
C ASN A 22 7.83 -3.70 -6.35
N PHE A 23 8.97 -4.23 -6.83
CA PHE A 23 9.12 -5.61 -7.28
C PHE A 23 8.65 -6.61 -6.21
N GLY A 24 7.93 -7.64 -6.64
CA GLY A 24 7.42 -8.71 -5.78
C GLY A 24 6.15 -8.36 -4.99
N LEU A 25 5.47 -7.25 -5.29
CA LEU A 25 4.14 -6.98 -4.75
C LEU A 25 3.17 -8.12 -5.11
N VAL A 26 2.45 -8.63 -4.11
CA VAL A 26 1.33 -9.56 -4.28
C VAL A 26 0.06 -8.87 -3.79
N ALA A 27 -0.92 -8.68 -4.67
CA ALA A 27 -2.25 -8.17 -4.33
C ALA A 27 -3.28 -9.27 -4.62
N LEU A 28 -3.98 -9.74 -3.58
CA LEU A 28 -4.95 -10.82 -3.70
C LEU A 28 -6.32 -10.25 -4.06
N ASP A 29 -6.67 -10.26 -5.34
CA ASP A 29 -7.77 -9.48 -5.93
C ASP A 29 -9.13 -10.20 -5.99
N VAL A 30 -9.30 -11.30 -5.26
CA VAL A 30 -10.61 -11.99 -5.11
C VAL A 30 -11.67 -11.12 -4.41
N ALA A 31 -11.24 -10.03 -3.75
CA ALA A 31 -12.09 -8.92 -3.32
C ALA A 31 -11.36 -7.59 -3.59
N PRO A 32 -12.08 -6.48 -3.83
CA PRO A 32 -11.47 -5.20 -4.21
C PRO A 32 -10.45 -4.71 -3.19
N ILE A 33 -9.27 -4.29 -3.66
CA ILE A 33 -8.26 -3.60 -2.88
C ILE A 33 -8.27 -2.12 -3.27
N THR A 34 -8.36 -1.24 -2.27
CA THR A 34 -8.37 0.21 -2.48
C THR A 34 -7.05 0.81 -2.05
N ILE A 35 -6.37 1.52 -2.95
CA ILE A 35 -5.10 2.20 -2.67
C ILE A 35 -5.31 3.71 -2.80
N GLY A 36 -5.09 4.45 -1.72
CA GLY A 36 -5.13 5.91 -1.71
C GLY A 36 -3.99 6.54 -2.52
N GLY A 37 -4.01 7.87 -2.69
CA GLY A 37 -2.95 8.60 -3.38
C GLY A 37 -1.62 8.58 -2.63
N ASN A 38 -0.50 8.74 -3.34
CA ASN A 38 0.85 8.82 -2.76
C ASN A 38 1.27 7.60 -1.89
N VAL A 39 0.70 6.42 -2.10
CA VAL A 39 1.04 5.22 -1.33
C VAL A 39 2.34 4.60 -1.84
N TRP A 40 3.21 4.17 -0.93
CA TRP A 40 4.42 3.40 -1.27
C TRP A 40 4.32 1.97 -0.74
N LEU A 41 4.30 1.00 -1.66
CA LEU A 41 4.36 -0.43 -1.38
C LEU A 41 5.78 -0.95 -1.55
N GLY A 42 6.41 -1.32 -0.44
CA GLY A 42 7.75 -1.90 -0.40
C GLY A 42 7.86 -3.22 -1.18
N GLY A 43 9.09 -3.60 -1.52
CA GLY A 43 9.33 -4.82 -2.28
C GLY A 43 8.86 -6.06 -1.54
N GLY A 44 8.20 -7.00 -2.24
CA GLY A 44 7.68 -8.21 -1.61
C GLY A 44 6.49 -7.99 -0.67
N ALA A 45 5.88 -6.80 -0.64
CA ALA A 45 4.67 -6.59 0.17
C ALA A 45 3.51 -7.46 -0.33
N ILE A 46 2.67 -7.93 0.59
CA ILE A 46 1.50 -8.77 0.32
C ILE A 46 0.28 -8.04 0.87
N VAL A 47 -0.75 -7.82 0.03
CA VAL A 47 -2.02 -7.18 0.41
C VAL A 47 -3.15 -8.20 0.26
N LEU A 48 -3.83 -8.50 1.37
CA LEU A 48 -4.95 -9.42 1.39
C LEU A 48 -6.23 -8.81 0.78
N PRO A 49 -7.19 -9.66 0.37
CA PRO A 49 -8.40 -9.20 -0.29
C PRO A 49 -9.24 -8.26 0.58
N GLY A 50 -9.88 -7.27 -0.04
CA GLY A 50 -10.81 -6.36 0.64
C GLY A 50 -10.17 -5.21 1.41
N VAL A 51 -8.84 -5.12 1.41
CA VAL A 51 -8.10 -4.10 2.18
C VAL A 51 -8.14 -2.72 1.52
N THR A 52 -8.32 -1.69 2.33
CA THR A 52 -8.10 -0.28 1.99
C THR A 52 -6.81 0.24 2.62
N ILE A 53 -5.94 0.84 1.81
CA ILE A 53 -4.72 1.54 2.25
C ILE A 53 -4.95 3.03 2.07
N GLY A 54 -4.96 3.78 3.17
CA GLY A 54 -5.13 5.23 3.18
C GLY A 54 -4.02 5.98 2.44
N GLU A 55 -4.30 7.21 2.04
CA GLU A 55 -3.35 8.07 1.33
C GLU A 55 -2.06 8.35 2.11
N ASN A 56 -0.98 8.64 1.38
CA ASN A 56 0.36 8.90 1.89
C ASN A 56 0.98 7.75 2.70
N THR A 57 0.33 6.60 2.82
CA THR A 57 0.82 5.49 3.64
C THR A 57 2.01 4.79 2.99
N VAL A 58 3.01 4.49 3.82
CA VAL A 58 4.19 3.71 3.46
C VAL A 58 4.07 2.31 4.05
N VAL A 59 4.06 1.30 3.18
CA VAL A 59 4.10 -0.11 3.54
C VAL A 59 5.52 -0.62 3.34
N GLY A 60 6.15 -1.12 4.40
CA GLY A 60 7.51 -1.66 4.34
C GLY A 60 7.67 -2.87 3.40
N ALA A 61 8.91 -3.24 3.10
CA ALA A 61 9.21 -4.45 2.34
C ALA A 61 8.80 -5.72 3.12
N GLY A 62 8.28 -6.73 2.41
CA GLY A 62 7.87 -8.01 2.99
C GLY A 62 6.67 -7.95 3.96
N VAL A 63 5.99 -6.81 4.04
CA VAL A 63 4.84 -6.61 4.94
C VAL A 63 3.63 -7.37 4.45
N VAL A 64 2.86 -7.96 5.36
CA VAL A 64 1.58 -8.64 5.05
C VAL A 64 0.42 -7.83 5.61
N VAL A 65 -0.28 -7.12 4.73
CA VAL A 65 -1.40 -6.26 5.08
C VAL A 65 -2.68 -7.08 5.14
N THR A 66 -3.10 -7.40 6.37
CA THR A 66 -4.27 -8.25 6.66
C THR A 66 -5.56 -7.48 6.95
N ARG A 67 -5.48 -6.15 7.07
CA ARG A 67 -6.57 -5.25 7.44
C ARG A 67 -6.25 -3.85 6.96
N ASP A 68 -7.28 -2.99 6.93
CA ASP A 68 -7.14 -1.60 6.50
C ASP A 68 -6.03 -0.87 7.25
N LEU A 69 -5.33 -0.02 6.49
CA LEU A 69 -4.33 0.90 7.01
C LEU A 69 -4.88 2.33 6.91
N PRO A 70 -4.76 3.14 7.98
CA PRO A 70 -5.14 4.54 7.92
C PRO A 70 -4.26 5.32 6.94
N ALA A 71 -4.65 6.56 6.64
CA ALA A 71 -3.78 7.50 5.92
C ALA A 71 -2.59 7.93 6.80
N ASP A 72 -1.55 8.46 6.16
CA ASP A 72 -0.43 9.12 6.82
C ASP A 72 0.34 8.24 7.82
N VAL A 73 0.49 6.94 7.55
CA VAL A 73 1.26 6.05 8.43
C VAL A 73 2.40 5.32 7.74
N VAL A 74 3.38 4.91 8.55
CA VAL A 74 4.32 3.85 8.19
C VAL A 74 3.83 2.54 8.78
N ALA A 75 3.61 1.54 7.94
CA ALA A 75 3.17 0.20 8.34
C ALA A 75 4.27 -0.84 8.11
N VAL A 76 4.51 -1.69 9.11
CA VAL A 76 5.51 -2.76 9.09
C VAL A 76 4.98 -4.06 9.69
N GLY A 77 5.66 -5.17 9.41
CA GLY A 77 5.41 -6.48 10.02
C GLY A 77 4.49 -7.42 9.24
N ASN A 78 4.41 -8.66 9.73
CA ASN A 78 3.45 -9.67 9.32
C ASN A 78 2.81 -10.25 10.59
N PRO A 79 1.56 -9.89 10.93
CA PRO A 79 0.66 -8.99 10.18
C PRO A 79 1.05 -7.50 10.32
N ALA A 80 0.69 -6.70 9.33
CA ALA A 80 0.99 -5.26 9.27
C ALA A 80 0.45 -4.49 10.49
N ARG A 81 1.25 -3.56 11.00
CA ARG A 81 0.92 -2.62 12.07
C ARG A 81 1.43 -1.23 11.71
N ALA A 82 0.59 -0.21 11.88
CA ALA A 82 1.03 1.17 11.83
C ALA A 82 1.94 1.45 13.04
N VAL A 83 3.16 1.89 12.79
CA VAL A 83 4.18 2.14 13.83
C VAL A 83 4.53 3.62 13.99
N ARG A 84 4.15 4.46 13.03
CA ARG A 84 4.44 5.89 13.04
C ARG A 84 3.42 6.63 12.18
N THR A 85 3.01 7.83 12.60
CA THR A 85 2.32 8.79 11.74
C THR A 85 3.34 9.68 11.02
N LEU A 86 3.09 9.99 9.74
CA LEU A 86 3.96 10.82 8.91
C LEU A 86 3.84 12.30 9.28
N HIS A 87 2.65 12.73 9.65
CA HIS A 87 2.37 14.07 10.14
C HIS A 87 2.45 14.07 11.68
N GLY A 88 3.59 14.50 12.21
CA GLY A 88 3.74 14.89 13.61
C GLY A 88 3.53 16.42 13.76
N PRO A 89 3.45 16.95 14.98
CA PRO A 89 3.45 18.40 15.19
C PRO A 89 4.77 18.97 14.64
N GLY A 90 4.67 19.70 13.52
CA GLY A 90 5.77 20.42 12.89
C GLY A 90 6.44 19.68 11.73
N ARG A 91 6.00 19.99 10.51
CA ARG A 91 6.81 20.29 9.32
C ARG A 91 5.89 20.61 8.14
#